data_AF-A0A955UXE4-F1
#
_entry.id   AF-A0A955UXE4-F1
#
_cell.length_a   1.000
_cell.length_b   1.000
_cell.length_c   1.000
_cell.angle_alpha   90.00
_cell.angle_beta   90.00
_cell.angle_gamma   90.00
#
_symmetry.space_group_name_H-M   'P 1'
#
loop_
_entity.id
_entity.type
_entity.pdbx_description
1 polymer ?
#
loop_
_entity_poly.entity_id
_entity_poly.type
_entity_poly.pdbx_seq_one_letter_code
_entity_poly.pdbx_strand_id
1 'polypeptide(L)'
;MVELDAVRRALARHEPLLLRDAARSQAAVAMILREGGRAAGSAPEVLFIERARHDGDPWSGHMAFPGGRVDAADPHERAAAERETLEEVGLDLAGAHHIGRLDDLPGRGAAKEHGLVISGHVYVWEGDAPLALDAREVASAFWFPLADLHVPARHVPHTYPGAQMEFPGILVGQPGRHVVWGLTYRFLEVFFGIVGRPLPERWSFDRDEAMS
;
A
#
# COMPACT_ATOMS: atom_id res chain seq x y z
N MET A 1 10.48 -9.45 14.93
CA MET A 1 9.07 -9.06 14.75
C MET A 1 9.00 -7.54 14.69
N VAL A 2 8.10 -7.00 13.87
CA VAL A 2 7.84 -5.56 13.77
C VAL A 2 6.69 -5.27 14.74
N GLU A 3 6.95 -4.50 15.79
CA GLU A 3 5.92 -4.11 16.78
C GLU A 3 5.31 -2.76 16.41
N LEU A 4 4.01 -2.53 16.68
CA LEU A 4 3.36 -1.25 16.36
C LEU A 4 4.03 -0.05 17.03
N ASP A 5 4.49 -0.20 18.27
CA ASP A 5 5.24 0.84 18.98
C ASP A 5 6.58 1.19 18.31
N ALA A 6 7.25 0.20 17.72
CA ALA A 6 8.47 0.45 16.97
C ALA A 6 8.16 1.18 15.67
N VAL A 7 7.06 0.83 14.99
CA VAL A 7 6.57 1.52 13.79
C VAL A 7 6.23 2.98 14.10
N ARG A 8 5.45 3.23 15.17
CA ARG A 8 5.10 4.59 15.62
C ARG A 8 6.35 5.45 15.86
N ARG A 9 7.36 4.92 16.56
CA ARG A 9 8.62 5.64 16.81
C ARG A 9 9.43 5.90 15.55
N ALA A 10 9.46 4.95 14.62
CA ALA A 10 10.19 5.11 13.36
C ALA A 10 9.55 6.19 12.49
N LEU A 11 8.23 6.13 12.29
CA LEU A 11 7.48 7.10 11.50
C LEU A 11 7.50 8.51 12.12
N ALA A 12 7.47 8.64 13.45
CA ALA A 12 7.56 9.94 14.11
C ALA A 12 8.91 10.64 13.91
N ARG A 13 9.96 9.91 13.51
CA ARG A 13 11.30 10.45 13.21
C ARG A 13 11.58 10.56 11.72
N HIS A 14 10.68 10.05 10.88
CA HIS A 14 10.83 10.07 9.44
C HIS A 14 10.45 11.45 8.91
N GLU A 15 11.31 12.02 8.07
CA GLU A 15 11.02 13.22 7.29
C GLU A 15 10.63 12.79 5.87
N PRO A 16 9.34 12.84 5.49
CA PRO A 16 8.91 12.28 4.21
C PRO A 16 9.42 13.08 3.01
N LEU A 17 9.89 12.37 1.98
CA LEU A 17 10.18 12.99 0.68
C LEU A 17 8.88 13.39 -0.02
N LEU A 18 8.74 14.68 -0.34
CA LEU A 18 7.52 15.23 -0.94
C LEU A 18 7.72 15.56 -2.42
N LEU A 19 6.79 15.14 -3.29
CA LEU A 19 6.86 15.37 -4.74
C LEU A 19 5.81 16.38 -5.25
N ARG A 20 5.31 17.26 -4.36
CA ARG A 20 4.14 18.12 -4.60
C ARG A 20 4.26 19.05 -5.82
N ASP A 21 5.44 19.60 -6.07
CA ASP A 21 5.63 20.61 -7.13
C ASP A 21 5.79 20.03 -8.55
N ALA A 22 5.86 18.69 -8.66
CA ALA A 22 6.08 17.99 -9.93
C ALA A 22 4.82 17.33 -10.52
N ALA A 23 3.69 17.34 -9.80
CA ALA A 23 2.52 16.52 -10.12
C ALA A 23 1.34 17.34 -10.65
N ARG A 24 0.69 16.86 -11.72
CA ARG A 24 -0.61 17.40 -12.18
C ARG A 24 -1.82 16.72 -11.55
N SER A 25 -1.63 15.56 -10.92
CA SER A 25 -2.67 14.79 -10.24
C SER A 25 -2.09 14.12 -9.01
N GLN A 26 -2.90 13.99 -7.96
CA GLN A 26 -2.52 13.39 -6.69
C GLN A 26 -3.47 12.25 -6.33
N ALA A 27 -2.94 11.26 -5.65
CA ALA A 27 -3.68 10.19 -5.00
C ALA A 27 -3.09 9.93 -3.62
N ALA A 28 -3.86 9.25 -2.77
CA ALA A 28 -3.42 8.87 -1.44
C ALA A 28 -3.92 7.48 -1.10
N VAL A 29 -3.10 6.72 -0.37
CA VAL A 29 -3.43 5.38 0.10
C VAL A 29 -3.27 5.28 1.61
N ALA A 30 -4.07 4.43 2.24
CA ALA A 30 -4.03 4.15 3.67
C ALA A 30 -3.39 2.77 3.94
N MET A 31 -2.17 2.76 4.48
CA MET A 31 -1.60 1.56 5.09
C MET A 31 -2.16 1.42 6.50
N ILE A 32 -3.13 0.53 6.67
CA ILE A 32 -3.84 0.36 7.94
C ILE A 32 -3.27 -0.86 8.66
N LEU A 33 -2.78 -0.63 9.87
CA LEU A 33 -2.22 -1.66 10.74
C LEU A 33 -3.17 -1.95 11.89
N ARG A 34 -3.14 -3.16 12.41
CA ARG A 34 -3.79 -3.51 13.68
C ARG A 34 -2.94 -4.49 14.48
N GLU A 35 -3.26 -4.64 15.75
CA GLU A 35 -2.71 -5.73 16.55
C GLU A 35 -3.06 -7.09 15.94
N GLY A 36 -2.14 -8.05 16.04
CA GLY A 36 -2.35 -9.40 15.53
C GLY A 36 -3.50 -10.12 16.24
N GLY A 37 -3.93 -11.25 15.69
CA GLY A 37 -5.01 -12.06 16.26
C GLY A 37 -4.84 -12.42 17.76
N ARG A 38 -5.89 -13.00 18.35
CA ARG A 38 -6.06 -13.22 19.81
C ARG A 38 -4.95 -14.01 20.54
N ALA A 39 -3.95 -14.55 19.86
CA ALA A 39 -2.83 -15.20 20.52
C ALA A 39 -1.80 -14.15 20.98
N ALA A 40 -1.39 -14.23 22.24
CA ALA A 40 -0.35 -13.37 22.79
C ALA A 40 0.95 -13.46 21.97
N GLY A 41 1.50 -12.32 21.55
CA GLY A 41 2.70 -12.25 20.71
C GLY A 41 2.46 -12.46 19.21
N SER A 42 1.21 -12.37 18.74
CA SER A 42 0.92 -12.34 17.30
C SER A 42 1.47 -11.07 16.67
N ALA A 43 2.11 -11.21 15.51
CA ALA A 43 2.62 -10.04 14.78
C ALA A 43 1.46 -9.12 14.36
N PRO A 44 1.67 -7.79 14.31
CA PRO A 44 0.70 -6.87 13.75
C PRO A 44 0.32 -7.24 12.32
N GLU A 45 -0.89 -6.91 11.93
CA GLU A 45 -1.43 -7.19 10.60
C GLU A 45 -1.61 -5.91 9.81
N VAL A 46 -1.53 -6.00 8.48
CA VAL A 46 -1.84 -4.92 7.54
C VAL A 46 -3.05 -5.29 6.70
N LEU A 47 -3.91 -4.32 6.41
CA LEU A 47 -5.07 -4.52 5.52
C LEU A 47 -4.64 -4.44 4.05
N PHE A 48 -5.02 -5.45 3.27
CA PHE A 48 -4.97 -5.39 1.81
C PHE A 48 -6.37 -5.54 1.21
N ILE A 49 -6.58 -4.90 0.07
CA ILE A 49 -7.75 -5.07 -0.79
C ILE A 49 -7.35 -5.72 -2.12
N GLU A 50 -8.23 -6.55 -2.67
CA GLU A 50 -8.21 -6.99 -4.06
C GLU A 50 -9.18 -6.10 -4.82
N ARG A 51 -8.69 -5.26 -5.74
CA ARG A 51 -9.53 -4.39 -6.56
C ARG A 51 -10.52 -5.22 -7.38
N ALA A 52 -11.76 -4.74 -7.50
CA ALA A 52 -12.75 -5.32 -8.40
C ALA A 52 -12.24 -5.34 -9.85
N ARG A 53 -12.79 -6.25 -10.66
CA ARG A 53 -12.41 -6.38 -12.07
C ARG A 53 -13.39 -5.60 -12.93
N HIS A 54 -12.85 -4.63 -13.68
CA HIS A 54 -13.59 -3.82 -14.64
C HIS A 54 -12.96 -3.94 -16.02
N ASP A 55 -13.80 -4.03 -17.04
CA ASP A 55 -13.35 -4.04 -18.42
C ASP A 55 -12.61 -2.73 -18.75
N GLY A 56 -11.35 -2.85 -19.15
CA GLY A 56 -10.52 -1.72 -19.52
C GLY A 56 -9.76 -1.02 -18.38
N ASP A 57 -9.93 -1.43 -17.11
CA ASP A 57 -9.03 -0.99 -16.02
C ASP A 57 -7.79 -1.91 -15.95
N PRO A 58 -6.59 -1.41 -16.30
CA PRO A 58 -5.35 -2.19 -16.28
C PRO A 58 -4.94 -2.64 -14.86
N TRP A 59 -5.57 -2.11 -13.81
CA TRP A 59 -5.25 -2.42 -12.42
C TRP A 59 -6.31 -3.33 -11.75
N SER A 60 -7.25 -3.84 -12.54
CA SER A 60 -8.29 -4.76 -12.11
C SER A 60 -7.73 -6.03 -11.46
N GLY A 61 -8.22 -6.36 -10.26
CA GLY A 61 -7.80 -7.57 -9.53
C GLY A 61 -6.42 -7.48 -8.87
N HIS A 62 -5.78 -6.31 -8.83
CA HIS A 62 -4.50 -6.15 -8.15
C HIS A 62 -4.68 -5.95 -6.64
N MET A 63 -3.67 -6.40 -5.88
CA MET A 63 -3.59 -6.15 -4.46
C MET A 63 -3.14 -4.71 -4.18
N ALA A 64 -3.89 -4.01 -3.35
CA ALA A 64 -3.64 -2.62 -3.01
C ALA A 64 -3.85 -2.34 -1.52
N PHE A 65 -3.39 -1.17 -1.09
CA PHE A 65 -3.97 -0.50 0.07
C PHE A 65 -5.24 0.22 -0.38
N PRO A 66 -6.23 0.42 0.52
CA PRO A 66 -7.36 1.30 0.24
C PRO A 66 -6.88 2.71 -0.10
N GLY A 67 -7.58 3.37 -1.02
CA GLY A 67 -7.22 4.72 -1.44
C GLY A 67 -7.49 5.03 -2.90
N GLY A 68 -7.40 6.31 -3.23
CA GLY A 68 -7.82 6.82 -4.53
C GLY A 68 -7.28 8.21 -4.84
N ARG A 69 -7.86 8.83 -5.86
CA ARG A 69 -7.46 10.18 -6.30
C ARG A 69 -7.94 11.22 -5.30
N VAL A 70 -7.17 12.30 -5.17
CA VAL A 70 -7.59 13.49 -4.44
C VAL A 70 -8.64 14.22 -5.27
N ASP A 71 -9.82 14.43 -4.70
CA ASP A 71 -10.90 15.24 -5.28
C ASP A 71 -10.75 16.72 -4.86
N ALA A 72 -11.37 17.63 -5.61
CA ALA A 72 -11.41 19.05 -5.31
C ALA A 72 -12.08 19.37 -3.96
N ALA A 73 -12.91 18.47 -3.45
CA ALA A 73 -13.54 18.58 -2.13
C ALA A 73 -12.63 18.12 -0.98
N ASP A 74 -11.56 17.37 -1.27
CA ASP A 74 -10.63 16.88 -0.24
C ASP A 74 -9.73 18.04 0.22
N PRO A 75 -9.71 18.38 1.52
CA PRO A 75 -8.91 19.51 2.02
C PRO A 75 -7.40 19.27 1.92
N HIS A 76 -6.97 18.01 1.82
CA HIS A 76 -5.59 17.58 1.69
C HIS A 76 -5.54 16.10 1.26
N GLU A 77 -4.39 15.62 0.78
CA GLU A 77 -4.24 14.27 0.27
C GLU A 77 -4.61 13.17 1.28
N ARG A 78 -4.33 13.37 2.57
CA ARG A 78 -4.73 12.43 3.62
C ARG A 78 -6.25 12.19 3.65
N ALA A 79 -7.05 13.22 3.37
CA ALA A 79 -8.50 13.13 3.45
C ALA A 79 -9.06 12.24 2.34
N ALA A 80 -8.41 12.23 1.17
CA ALA A 80 -8.73 11.29 0.12
C ALA A 80 -8.51 9.85 0.59
N ALA A 81 -7.37 9.53 1.22
CA ALA A 81 -7.14 8.19 1.75
C ALA A 81 -8.18 7.77 2.80
N GLU A 82 -8.60 8.69 3.68
CA GLU A 82 -9.63 8.42 4.70
C GLU A 82 -11.02 8.22 4.08
N ARG A 83 -11.44 9.10 3.16
CA ARG A 83 -12.71 9.00 2.43
C ARG A 83 -12.79 7.70 1.63
N GLU A 84 -11.77 7.41 0.83
CA GLU A 84 -11.72 6.21 -0.01
C GLU A 84 -11.72 4.95 0.86
N THR A 85 -11.01 4.94 2.00
CA THR A 85 -11.06 3.79 2.92
C THR A 85 -12.48 3.57 3.46
N LEU A 86 -13.18 4.63 3.82
CA LEU A 86 -14.56 4.53 4.29
C LEU A 86 -15.49 4.01 3.19
N GLU A 87 -15.33 4.50 1.95
CA GLU A 87 -16.11 4.09 0.78
C GLU A 87 -15.85 2.63 0.37
N GLU A 88 -14.57 2.24 0.29
CA GLU A 88 -14.15 0.93 -0.22
C GLU A 88 -14.34 -0.21 0.79
N VAL A 89 -14.06 0.03 2.08
CA VAL A 89 -14.02 -1.03 3.11
C VAL A 89 -14.79 -0.70 4.40
N GLY A 90 -15.44 0.46 4.48
CA GLY A 90 -16.29 0.83 5.61
C GLY A 90 -15.55 1.19 6.89
N LEU A 91 -14.22 1.39 6.84
CA LEU A 91 -13.44 1.78 8.01
C LEU A 91 -13.33 3.31 8.09
N ASP A 92 -13.92 3.89 9.14
CA ASP A 92 -13.79 5.32 9.43
C ASP A 92 -12.44 5.64 10.09
N LEU A 93 -11.48 6.06 9.27
CA LEU A 93 -10.15 6.42 9.74
C LEU A 93 -10.08 7.79 10.43
N ALA A 94 -11.13 8.62 10.38
CA ALA A 94 -11.13 9.91 11.06
C ALA A 94 -11.02 9.75 12.60
N GLY A 95 -11.55 8.63 13.13
CA GLY A 95 -11.40 8.23 14.53
C GLY A 95 -10.18 7.35 14.82
N ALA A 96 -9.41 6.97 13.82
CA ALA A 96 -8.25 6.07 13.97
C ALA A 96 -6.97 6.83 14.32
N HIS A 97 -5.94 6.08 14.73
CA HIS A 97 -4.64 6.67 15.04
C HIS A 97 -3.81 6.83 13.76
N HIS A 98 -3.76 8.02 13.18
CA HIS A 98 -2.76 8.35 12.16
C HIS A 98 -1.37 8.44 12.80
N ILE A 99 -0.44 7.57 12.40
CA ILE A 99 0.89 7.43 13.03
C ILE A 99 2.06 7.91 12.18
N GLY A 100 1.80 8.31 10.93
CA GLY A 100 2.80 8.95 10.10
C GLY A 100 2.51 8.82 8.61
N ARG A 101 3.41 9.39 7.82
CA ARG A 101 3.35 9.44 6.36
C ARG A 101 4.64 8.87 5.77
N LEU A 102 4.50 8.14 4.67
CA LEU A 102 5.59 7.57 3.88
C LEU A 102 6.09 8.57 2.83
N ASP A 103 7.21 8.26 2.19
CA ASP A 103 7.68 9.02 1.03
C ASP A 103 6.65 8.99 -0.11
N ASP A 104 6.54 10.10 -0.84
CA ASP A 104 5.74 10.16 -2.05
C ASP A 104 6.34 9.27 -3.14
N LEU A 105 5.49 8.50 -3.81
CA LEU A 105 5.88 7.65 -4.92
C LEU A 105 5.26 8.15 -6.22
N PRO A 106 6.05 8.27 -7.31
CA PRO A 106 5.50 8.50 -8.63
C PRO A 106 4.73 7.27 -9.11
N GLY A 107 3.54 7.51 -9.68
CA GLY A 107 2.75 6.53 -10.41
C GLY A 107 3.39 6.16 -11.75
N ARG A 108 2.91 5.09 -12.38
CA ARG A 108 3.42 4.65 -13.68
C ARG A 108 3.20 5.75 -14.74
N GLY A 109 4.28 6.12 -15.45
CA GLY A 109 4.25 7.18 -16.47
C GLY A 109 4.62 8.58 -15.97
N ALA A 110 5.03 8.74 -14.71
CA ALA A 110 5.39 10.04 -14.13
C ALA A 110 6.62 10.73 -14.75
N ALA A 111 7.39 10.06 -15.61
CA ALA A 111 8.45 10.69 -16.41
C ALA A 111 7.91 11.61 -17.53
N LYS A 112 6.59 11.63 -17.75
CA LYS A 112 5.91 12.58 -18.64
C LYS A 112 5.41 13.78 -17.82
N GLU A 113 5.30 14.95 -18.44
CA GLU A 113 4.89 16.26 -17.88
C GLU A 113 3.49 16.31 -17.18
N HIS A 114 2.89 15.15 -16.90
CA HIS A 114 1.54 14.93 -16.38
C HIS A 114 1.50 13.83 -15.28
N GLY A 115 2.57 13.66 -14.50
CA GLY A 115 2.71 12.56 -13.54
C GLY A 115 1.68 12.56 -12.39
N LEU A 116 1.21 11.36 -12.04
CA LEU A 116 0.47 11.08 -10.80
C LEU A 116 1.48 10.90 -9.66
N VAL A 117 1.27 11.60 -8.55
CA VAL A 117 2.01 11.36 -7.30
C VAL A 117 1.07 10.74 -6.27
N ILE A 118 1.56 9.72 -5.58
CA ILE A 118 0.81 8.99 -4.57
C ILE A 118 1.49 9.16 -3.22
N SER A 119 0.71 9.57 -2.22
CA SER A 119 1.13 9.66 -0.83
C SER A 119 0.65 8.43 -0.05
N GLY A 120 1.46 7.94 0.89
CA GLY A 120 1.10 6.80 1.75
C GLY A 120 0.92 7.26 3.20
N HIS A 121 -0.25 7.02 3.78
CA HIS A 121 -0.58 7.37 5.17
C HIS A 121 -0.73 6.12 6.01
N VAL A 122 -0.09 6.08 7.18
CA VAL A 122 -0.07 4.90 8.04
C VAL A 122 -0.99 5.12 9.24
N TYR A 123 -1.88 4.17 9.48
CA TYR A 123 -2.83 4.20 10.58
C TYR A 123 -2.69 2.96 11.48
N VAL A 124 -3.04 3.12 12.75
CA VAL A 124 -3.35 1.99 13.64
C VAL A 124 -4.86 2.00 13.89
N TRP A 125 -5.48 0.87 13.56
CA TRP A 125 -6.88 0.57 13.77
C TRP A 125 -7.05 -0.33 14.99
N GLU A 126 -7.85 0.13 15.95
CA GLU A 126 -8.12 -0.58 17.21
C GLU A 126 -9.56 -1.13 17.28
N GLY A 127 -10.38 -0.88 16.25
CA GLY A 127 -11.76 -1.34 16.19
C GLY A 127 -11.90 -2.81 15.81
N ASP A 128 -13.05 -3.39 16.13
CA ASP A 128 -13.43 -4.77 15.81
C ASP A 128 -14.56 -4.85 14.76
N ALA A 129 -14.97 -3.69 14.22
CA ALA A 129 -16.01 -3.62 13.20
C ALA A 129 -15.66 -4.49 11.98
N PRO A 130 -16.62 -5.25 11.44
CA PRO A 130 -16.42 -6.00 10.20
C PRO A 130 -16.21 -5.03 9.03
N LEU A 131 -15.40 -5.44 8.06
CA LEU A 131 -15.22 -4.68 6.82
C LEU A 131 -16.53 -4.69 6.03
N ALA A 132 -16.96 -3.51 5.57
CA ALA A 132 -18.13 -3.35 4.70
C ALA A 132 -17.64 -2.94 3.31
N LEU A 133 -17.54 -3.92 2.41
CA LEU A 133 -16.92 -3.72 1.10
C LEU A 133 -17.89 -3.11 0.09
N ASP A 134 -17.45 -2.09 -0.65
CA ASP A 134 -18.11 -1.75 -1.91
C ASP A 134 -17.68 -2.75 -2.98
N ALA A 135 -18.56 -3.71 -3.28
CA ALA A 135 -18.30 -4.77 -4.27
C ALA A 135 -18.04 -4.24 -5.69
N ARG A 136 -18.37 -2.97 -5.98
CA ARG A 136 -18.05 -2.33 -7.25
C ARG A 136 -16.57 -1.98 -7.35
N GLU A 137 -15.89 -1.74 -6.24
CA GLU A 137 -14.50 -1.26 -6.22
C GLU A 137 -13.54 -2.30 -5.60
N VAL A 138 -14.03 -3.10 -4.66
CA VAL A 138 -13.27 -4.09 -3.91
C VAL A 138 -13.91 -5.47 -4.03
N ALA A 139 -13.18 -6.43 -4.62
CA ALA A 139 -13.61 -7.82 -4.72
C ALA A 139 -13.42 -8.59 -3.41
N SER A 140 -12.35 -8.30 -2.66
CA SER A 140 -12.11 -8.87 -1.34
C SER A 140 -11.16 -8.00 -0.53
N ALA A 141 -11.19 -8.14 0.80
CA ALA A 141 -10.25 -7.49 1.69
C ALA A 141 -9.88 -8.42 2.85
N PHE A 142 -8.64 -8.37 3.30
CA PHE A 142 -8.18 -9.21 4.40
C PHE A 142 -6.97 -8.62 5.12
N TRP A 143 -6.84 -9.01 6.38
CA TRP A 143 -5.70 -8.69 7.22
C TRP A 143 -4.60 -9.72 7.01
N PHE A 144 -3.37 -9.24 6.82
CA PHE A 144 -2.21 -10.08 6.57
C PHE A 144 -1.09 -9.80 7.59
N PRO A 145 -0.49 -10.82 8.23
CA PRO A 145 0.56 -10.59 9.21
C PRO A 145 1.79 -9.90 8.61
N LEU A 146 2.24 -8.79 9.21
CA LEU A 146 3.43 -8.07 8.77
C LEU A 146 4.68 -8.96 8.78
N ALA A 147 4.79 -9.85 9.75
CA ALA A 147 5.92 -10.78 9.85
C ALA A 147 6.02 -11.71 8.64
N ASP A 148 4.89 -12.08 8.03
CA ASP A 148 4.86 -12.95 6.87
C ASP A 148 5.39 -12.24 5.62
N LEU A 149 5.35 -10.90 5.55
CA LEU A 149 5.94 -10.14 4.44
C LEU A 149 7.47 -10.27 4.39
N HIS A 150 8.12 -10.70 5.47
CA HIS A 150 9.56 -10.98 5.52
C HIS A 150 9.92 -12.44 5.27
N VAL A 151 8.96 -13.35 5.04
CA VAL A 151 9.25 -14.76 4.77
C VAL A 151 9.81 -14.88 3.35
N PRO A 152 11.08 -15.27 3.14
CA PRO A 152 11.69 -15.24 1.81
C PRO A 152 10.95 -16.10 0.77
N ALA A 153 10.39 -17.23 1.19
CA ALA A 153 9.63 -18.12 0.31
C ALA A 153 8.32 -17.51 -0.26
N ARG A 154 7.86 -16.38 0.28
CA ARG A 154 6.70 -15.64 -0.25
C ARG A 154 7.09 -14.60 -1.30
N HIS A 155 8.39 -14.28 -1.44
CA HIS A 155 8.88 -13.35 -2.46
C HIS A 155 9.00 -14.11 -3.78
N VAL A 156 8.25 -13.66 -4.78
CA VAL A 156 8.09 -14.34 -6.07
C VAL A 156 8.17 -13.33 -7.20
N PRO A 157 8.66 -13.73 -8.39
CA PRO A 157 8.47 -12.91 -9.58
C PRO A 157 6.99 -12.78 -9.92
N HIS A 158 6.58 -11.59 -10.36
CA HIS A 158 5.24 -11.30 -10.85
C HIS A 158 5.31 -10.79 -12.29
N THR A 159 4.58 -11.45 -13.19
CA THR A 159 4.47 -11.05 -14.60
C THR A 159 3.14 -10.35 -14.83
N TYR A 160 3.18 -9.08 -15.25
CA TYR A 160 1.99 -8.35 -15.67
C TYR A 160 1.62 -8.71 -17.11
N PRO A 161 0.34 -9.01 -17.44
CA PRO A 161 -0.07 -9.31 -18.81
C PRO A 161 0.34 -8.20 -19.80
N GLY A 162 1.11 -8.57 -20.82
CA GLY A 162 1.64 -7.64 -21.82
C GLY A 162 2.95 -6.95 -21.43
N ALA A 163 3.48 -7.17 -20.23
CA ALA A 163 4.87 -6.87 -19.91
C ALA A 163 5.78 -8.03 -20.36
N GLN A 164 6.92 -7.71 -20.97
CA GLN A 164 8.00 -8.66 -21.26
C GLN A 164 9.00 -8.77 -20.10
N MET A 165 8.63 -8.28 -18.91
CA MET A 165 9.51 -8.12 -17.75
C MET A 165 8.84 -8.65 -16.49
N GLU A 166 9.64 -9.25 -15.61
CA GLU A 166 9.22 -9.67 -14.28
C GLU A 166 9.41 -8.53 -13.27
N PHE A 167 8.48 -8.42 -12.32
CA PHE A 167 8.54 -7.48 -11.22
C PHE A 167 8.60 -8.23 -9.88
N PRO A 168 9.18 -7.63 -8.83
CA PRO A 168 9.14 -8.23 -7.51
C PRO A 168 7.69 -8.26 -6.99
N GLY A 169 7.33 -9.39 -6.39
CA GLY A 169 6.02 -9.61 -5.79
C GLY A 169 6.10 -10.35 -4.46
N ILE A 170 5.10 -10.15 -3.61
CA ILE A 170 4.93 -10.88 -2.35
C ILE A 170 3.60 -11.61 -2.38
N LEU A 171 3.65 -12.92 -2.17
CA LEU A 171 2.48 -13.76 -2.05
C LEU A 171 1.79 -13.57 -0.69
N VAL A 172 0.63 -12.89 -0.70
CA VAL A 172 -0.18 -12.59 0.50
C VAL A 172 -1.45 -13.45 0.60
N GLY A 173 -1.69 -14.33 -0.37
CA GLY A 173 -2.83 -15.25 -0.36
C GLY A 173 -2.63 -16.39 -1.34
N GLN A 174 -3.66 -16.73 -2.12
CA GLN A 174 -3.57 -17.82 -3.10
C GLN A 174 -2.58 -17.47 -4.24
N PRO A 175 -1.63 -18.37 -4.58
CA PRO A 175 -0.68 -18.17 -5.68
C PRO A 175 -1.36 -17.78 -6.99
N GLY A 176 -0.81 -16.78 -7.67
CA GLY A 176 -1.35 -16.28 -8.94
C GLY A 176 -2.60 -15.37 -8.82
N ARG A 177 -3.20 -15.25 -7.63
CA ARG A 177 -4.33 -14.35 -7.39
C ARG A 177 -3.96 -13.19 -6.45
N HIS A 178 -3.34 -13.49 -5.31
CA HIS A 178 -3.08 -12.50 -4.25
C HIS A 178 -1.59 -12.24 -4.13
N VAL A 179 -1.06 -11.50 -5.10
CA VAL A 179 0.33 -11.05 -5.13
C VAL A 179 0.36 -9.53 -5.01
N VAL A 180 1.07 -9.01 -4.00
CA VAL A 180 1.39 -7.58 -3.87
C VAL A 180 2.61 -7.29 -4.72
N TRP A 181 2.48 -6.38 -5.68
CA TRP A 181 3.55 -5.96 -6.59
C TRP A 181 3.38 -4.47 -6.95
N GLY A 182 4.29 -3.92 -7.76
CA GLY A 182 4.15 -2.57 -8.30
C GLY A 182 4.15 -1.48 -7.22
N LEU A 183 3.19 -0.55 -7.28
CA LEU A 183 3.16 0.61 -6.37
C LEU A 183 2.98 0.20 -4.90
N THR A 184 2.09 -0.76 -4.63
CA THR A 184 1.86 -1.28 -3.27
C THR A 184 3.12 -1.92 -2.70
N TYR A 185 3.84 -2.71 -3.50
CA TYR A 185 5.14 -3.28 -3.10
C TYR A 185 6.16 -2.19 -2.78
N ARG A 186 6.28 -1.17 -3.62
CA ARG A 186 7.20 -0.04 -3.37
C ARG A 186 6.86 0.72 -2.09
N PHE A 187 5.59 0.88 -1.74
CA PHE A 187 5.21 1.44 -0.44
C PHE A 187 5.62 0.54 0.73
N LEU A 188 5.54 -0.78 0.57
CA LEU A 188 6.09 -1.72 1.57
C LEU A 188 7.60 -1.57 1.70
N GLU A 189 8.35 -1.41 0.61
CA GLU A 189 9.80 -1.15 0.67
C GLU A 189 10.11 0.14 1.45
N VAL A 190 9.39 1.23 1.16
CA VAL A 190 9.53 2.51 1.88
C VAL A 190 9.23 2.31 3.37
N PHE A 191 8.06 1.75 3.69
CA PHE A 191 7.63 1.50 5.07
C PHE A 191 8.66 0.68 5.84
N PHE A 192 9.10 -0.45 5.29
CA PHE A 192 10.05 -1.32 5.96
C PHE A 192 11.47 -0.75 6.01
N GLY A 193 11.84 0.11 5.04
CA GLY A 193 13.03 0.94 5.10
C GLY A 193 13.02 1.90 6.28
N ILE A 194 11.92 2.64 6.47
CA ILE A 194 11.72 3.57 7.58
C ILE A 194 11.77 2.84 8.94
N VAL A 195 11.12 1.67 9.02
CA VAL A 195 11.09 0.83 10.23
C VAL A 195 12.46 0.20 10.55
N GLY A 196 13.44 0.28 9.63
CA GLY A 196 14.78 -0.29 9.81
C GLY A 196 14.82 -1.81 9.66
N ARG A 197 13.85 -2.39 8.95
CA ARG A 197 13.74 -3.83 8.69
C ARG A 197 13.36 -4.03 7.22
N PRO A 198 14.23 -3.72 6.26
CA PRO A 198 13.91 -3.81 4.83
C PRO A 198 13.43 -5.21 4.44
N LEU A 199 12.62 -5.28 3.38
CA LEU A 199 12.19 -6.55 2.80
C LEU A 199 13.41 -7.39 2.33
N PRO A 200 13.33 -8.73 2.40
CA PRO A 200 14.40 -9.58 1.92
C PRO A 200 14.55 -9.45 0.41
N GLU A 201 15.79 -9.21 -0.03
CA GLU A 201 16.21 -9.05 -1.43
C GLU A 201 15.62 -7.83 -2.16
N ARG A 202 16.46 -6.80 -2.35
CA ARG A 202 16.31 -5.90 -3.50
C ARG A 202 16.61 -6.74 -4.73
N TRP A 203 15.59 -7.11 -5.50
CA TRP A 203 15.83 -7.44 -6.90
C TRP A 203 16.57 -6.24 -7.50
N SER A 204 17.82 -6.41 -7.91
CA SER A 204 18.57 -5.36 -8.56
C SER A 204 17.98 -5.17 -9.96
N PHE A 205 17.05 -4.24 -10.09
CA PHE A 205 16.85 -3.59 -11.39
C PHE A 205 18.15 -2.83 -11.68
N ASP A 206 18.95 -3.30 -12.63
CA ASP A 206 19.87 -2.39 -13.29
C ASP A 206 19.01 -1.25 -13.85
N ARG A 207 19.22 -0.05 -13.31
CA ARG A 207 18.36 1.13 -13.55
C ARG A 207 18.47 1.68 -14.97
N ASP A 208 19.27 1.05 -15.83
CA ASP A 208 19.67 1.64 -17.11
C ASP A 208 18.71 1.31 -18.27
N GLU A 209 17.81 0.32 -18.15
CA GLU A 209 16.93 -0.06 -19.27
C GLU A 209 15.53 0.58 -19.27
N ALA A 210 15.09 1.21 -18.17
CA ALA A 210 13.76 1.85 -18.12
C ALA A 210 13.75 3.32 -18.57
N MET A 211 14.90 3.84 -19.04
CA MET A 211 15.08 5.20 -19.55
C MET A 211 15.54 5.25 -21.02
N SER A 212 15.48 4.13 -21.76
CA SER A 212 15.60 4.12 -23.23
C SER A 212 14.25 3.99 -23.92
#